data_AF-A0A2T2RG00-F1
#
_entry.id   AF-A0A2T2RG00-F1
#
_cell.length_a   1.000
_cell.length_b   1.000
_cell.length_c   1.000
_cell.angle_alpha   90.00
_cell.angle_beta   90.00
_cell.angle_gamma   90.00
#
_symmetry.space_group_name_H-M   'P 1'
#
loop_
_entity.id
_entity.type
_entity.pdbx_description
1 polymer ?
#
loop_
_entity_poly.entity_id
_entity_poly.type
_entity_poly.pdbx_seq_one_letter_code
_entity_poly.pdbx_strand_id
1 'polypeptide(L)'
;MSDIESHDPFAVARSGSRPRWRPASRSAQAGRSAHAGRRALGLDGTPRGWMAVVVCDGQLDDAFVVPLASQAIARVRPAAVAVDMPVGLVDEAGRDADTAARRLLAGAASTVFTPPPRAVIEAWRQGEVTSHGEASALARAVTGTGVSQPAWRLVPKIAEIDQLAAGWGNGLRECHPELAFRQLTGGDRLPRKRSWDGVMRRRALLA
;
A
#
# COMPACT_ATOMS: atom_id res chain seq x y z
N MET A 1 -30.86 -52.94 6.84
CA MET A 1 -30.77 -51.74 7.69
C MET A 1 -29.57 -50.99 7.19
N SER A 2 -29.86 -49.98 6.37
CA SER A 2 -28.93 -49.38 5.41
C SER A 2 -28.06 -48.32 6.05
N ASP A 3 -26.78 -48.34 5.68
CA ASP A 3 -25.73 -47.41 6.09
C ASP A 3 -26.05 -45.96 5.69
N ILE A 4 -25.85 -45.03 6.63
CA ILE A 4 -25.96 -43.59 6.42
C ILE A 4 -24.55 -43.05 6.14
N GLU A 5 -24.30 -42.67 4.88
CA GLU A 5 -23.11 -41.94 4.47
C GLU A 5 -23.03 -40.57 5.15
N SER A 6 -21.88 -40.27 5.76
CA SER A 6 -21.55 -38.95 6.31
C SER A 6 -21.26 -37.97 5.18
N HIS A 7 -22.08 -36.94 5.04
CA HIS A 7 -21.87 -35.84 4.10
C HIS A 7 -21.04 -34.73 4.79
N ASP A 8 -19.80 -34.52 4.34
CA ASP A 8 -18.92 -33.44 4.79
C ASP A 8 -19.26 -32.13 4.04
N PRO A 9 -19.75 -31.08 4.72
CA PRO A 9 -20.13 -29.82 4.08
C PRO A 9 -18.94 -28.90 3.72
N PHE A 10 -17.68 -29.32 3.89
CA PHE A 10 -16.49 -28.50 3.63
C PHE A 10 -15.63 -28.93 2.42
N ALA A 11 -16.11 -29.84 1.58
CA ALA A 11 -15.43 -30.20 0.33
C ALA A 11 -15.51 -29.07 -0.71
N VAL A 12 -14.59 -28.10 -0.62
CA VAL A 12 -14.38 -27.08 -1.66
C VAL A 12 -13.62 -27.71 -2.83
N ALA A 13 -14.31 -27.84 -3.96
CA ALA A 13 -13.78 -28.26 -5.24
C ALA A 13 -12.57 -27.40 -5.66
N ARG A 14 -11.41 -28.04 -5.83
CA ARG A 14 -10.25 -27.47 -6.53
C ARG A 14 -10.44 -27.64 -8.03
N SER A 15 -11.05 -26.66 -8.69
CA SER A 15 -10.95 -26.49 -10.14
C SER A 15 -11.43 -25.09 -10.52
N GLY A 16 -10.54 -24.29 -11.10
CA GLY A 16 -10.87 -22.96 -11.59
C GLY A 16 -9.62 -22.17 -11.90
N SER A 17 -9.22 -22.14 -13.17
CA SER A 17 -8.13 -21.28 -13.63
C SER A 17 -8.47 -19.82 -13.31
N ARG A 18 -7.60 -19.14 -12.56
CA ARG A 18 -7.79 -17.71 -12.26
C ARG A 18 -7.54 -16.90 -13.54
N PRO A 19 -8.37 -15.90 -13.87
CA PRO A 19 -8.13 -15.08 -15.04
C PRO A 19 -6.84 -14.28 -14.83
N ARG A 20 -5.83 -14.59 -15.63
CA ARG A 20 -4.63 -13.76 -15.76
C ARG A 20 -5.05 -12.52 -16.56
N TRP A 21 -5.18 -11.40 -15.87
CA TRP A 21 -5.36 -10.11 -16.55
C TRP A 21 -4.17 -9.89 -17.49
N ARG A 22 -4.47 -9.74 -18.78
CA ARG A 22 -3.50 -9.43 -19.84
C ARG A 22 -3.75 -7.98 -20.26
N PRO A 23 -2.76 -7.07 -20.22
CA PRO A 23 -2.94 -5.76 -20.81
C PRO A 23 -3.21 -5.92 -22.31
N ALA A 24 -4.12 -5.10 -22.85
CA ALA A 24 -4.38 -5.04 -24.28
C ALA A 24 -3.10 -4.55 -24.97
N SER A 25 -2.47 -5.41 -25.77
CA SER A 25 -1.36 -5.00 -26.64
C SER A 25 -1.91 -4.08 -27.73
N ARG A 26 -1.70 -2.77 -27.60
CA ARG A 26 -1.81 -1.85 -28.73
C ARG A 26 -0.41 -1.65 -29.31
N SER A 27 -0.20 -2.23 -30.48
CA SER A 27 0.93 -1.94 -31.35
C SER A 27 0.78 -0.54 -31.93
N ALA A 28 1.73 0.34 -31.62
CA ALA A 28 2.05 1.51 -32.43
C ALA A 28 3.58 1.64 -32.48
N GLN A 29 4.15 1.14 -33.57
CA GLN A 29 5.54 1.37 -33.95
C GLN A 29 5.67 2.79 -34.49
N ALA A 30 6.52 3.61 -33.87
CA ALA A 30 7.18 4.74 -34.51
C ALA A 30 8.46 5.06 -33.73
N GLY A 31 9.60 5.02 -34.42
CA GLY A 31 10.95 5.02 -33.85
C GLY A 31 11.23 6.15 -32.86
N ARG A 32 11.91 5.80 -31.77
CA ARG A 32 12.55 6.74 -30.84
C ARG A 32 13.88 6.15 -30.42
N SER A 33 14.95 6.95 -30.47
CA SER A 33 16.25 6.65 -29.84
C SER A 33 16.06 6.03 -28.46
N ALA A 34 16.91 5.06 -28.13
CA ALA A 34 16.93 4.32 -26.88
C ALA A 34 17.27 5.22 -25.67
N HIS A 35 16.34 6.08 -25.26
CA HIS A 35 16.21 6.41 -23.85
C HIS A 35 15.40 5.29 -23.23
N ALA A 36 16.04 4.49 -22.37
CA ALA A 36 15.29 3.63 -21.46
C ALA A 36 14.32 4.53 -20.68
N GLY A 37 13.02 4.41 -20.95
CA GLY A 37 12.00 5.27 -20.36
C GLY A 37 12.11 5.30 -18.83
N ARG A 38 11.74 6.42 -18.23
CA ARG A 38 11.87 6.58 -16.77
C ARG A 38 10.82 5.70 -16.10
N ARG A 39 11.28 4.64 -15.45
CA ARG A 39 10.43 3.70 -14.72
C ARG A 39 10.17 4.18 -13.29
N ALA A 40 8.90 4.26 -12.93
CA ALA A 40 8.44 4.42 -11.55
C ALA A 40 7.73 3.15 -11.08
N LEU A 41 7.79 2.90 -9.78
CA LEU A 41 7.16 1.74 -9.14
C LEU A 41 6.17 2.19 -8.06
N GLY A 42 4.90 1.83 -8.21
CA GLY A 42 3.90 1.93 -7.16
C GLY A 42 3.81 0.63 -6.36
N LEU A 43 3.72 0.72 -5.03
CA LEU A 43 3.58 -0.41 -4.12
C LEU A 43 2.37 -0.24 -3.19
N ASP A 44 1.54 -1.27 -3.12
CA ASP A 44 0.43 -1.36 -2.17
C ASP A 44 0.41 -2.71 -1.44
N GLY A 45 0.03 -2.66 -0.16
CA GLY A 45 0.04 -3.82 0.73
C GLY A 45 -1.15 -4.76 0.48
N THR A 46 -0.87 -6.04 0.29
CA THR A 46 -1.88 -7.10 0.22
C THR A 46 -1.62 -8.19 1.27
N PRO A 47 -2.60 -9.07 1.57
CA PRO A 47 -2.37 -10.24 2.42
C PRO A 47 -1.30 -11.21 1.90
N ARG A 48 -0.93 -11.13 0.60
CA ARG A 48 0.05 -12.03 -0.04
C ARG A 48 1.41 -11.37 -0.29
N GLY A 49 1.67 -10.22 0.33
CA GLY A 49 2.86 -9.40 0.05
C GLY A 49 2.45 -8.06 -0.58
N TRP A 50 3.10 -7.64 -1.66
CA TRP A 50 2.96 -6.32 -2.26
C TRP A 50 2.43 -6.43 -3.69
N MET A 51 1.40 -5.65 -4.01
CA MET A 51 1.03 -5.34 -5.40
C MET A 51 2.00 -4.28 -5.92
N ALA A 52 2.73 -4.62 -6.97
CA ALA A 52 3.66 -3.76 -7.68
C ALA A 52 3.05 -3.32 -9.00
N VAL A 53 3.04 -2.02 -9.25
CA VAL A 53 2.60 -1.40 -10.51
C VAL A 53 3.77 -0.63 -11.11
N VAL A 54 4.20 -1.02 -12.30
CA VAL A 54 5.30 -0.36 -13.02
C VAL A 54 4.71 0.62 -14.02
N VAL A 55 5.20 1.86 -13.98
CA VAL A 55 4.85 2.91 -14.93
C VAL A 55 6.11 3.32 -15.67
N CYS A 56 6.06 3.35 -17.01
CA CYS A 56 7.13 3.82 -17.86
C CYS A 56 6.63 5.04 -18.64
N ASP A 57 7.27 6.20 -18.45
CA ASP A 57 6.90 7.47 -19.10
C ASP A 57 5.39 7.80 -18.99
N GLY A 58 4.83 7.58 -17.80
CA GLY A 58 3.42 7.87 -17.48
C GLY A 58 2.42 6.83 -17.97
N GLN A 59 2.88 5.73 -18.58
CA GLN A 59 2.03 4.63 -19.05
C GLN A 59 2.24 3.37 -18.23
N LEU A 60 1.17 2.62 -17.98
CA LEU A 60 1.25 1.33 -17.32
C LEU A 60 2.09 0.35 -18.15
N ASP A 61 3.15 -0.21 -17.54
CA ASP A 61 4.09 -1.14 -18.18
C ASP A 61 3.87 -2.59 -17.70
N ASP A 62 3.81 -2.82 -16.39
CA ASP A 62 3.64 -4.16 -15.80
C ASP A 62 2.91 -4.07 -14.44
N ALA A 63 2.29 -5.18 -14.01
CA ALA A 63 1.71 -5.30 -12.67
C ALA A 63 1.84 -6.73 -12.15
N PHE A 64 2.36 -6.90 -10.93
CA PHE A 64 2.63 -8.21 -10.36
C PHE A 64 2.59 -8.19 -8.82
N VAL A 65 2.52 -9.37 -8.19
CA VAL A 65 2.57 -9.52 -6.73
C VAL A 65 3.89 -10.18 -6.34
N VAL A 66 4.56 -9.62 -5.33
CA VAL A 66 5.77 -10.19 -4.70
C VAL A 66 5.59 -10.31 -3.19
N PRO A 67 6.20 -11.31 -2.53
CA PRO A 67 6.20 -11.39 -1.07
C PRO A 67 6.79 -10.15 -0.38
N LEU A 68 7.91 -9.62 -0.89
CA LEU A 68 8.64 -8.50 -0.29
C LEU A 68 8.76 -7.32 -1.28
N ALA A 69 8.62 -6.09 -0.79
CA ALA A 69 8.79 -4.85 -1.54
C ALA A 69 10.20 -4.74 -2.15
N SER A 70 11.23 -5.23 -1.44
CA SER A 70 12.61 -5.29 -1.91
C SER A 70 12.75 -6.08 -3.23
N GLN A 71 11.94 -7.13 -3.42
CA GLN A 71 11.96 -7.95 -4.63
C GLN A 71 11.39 -7.20 -5.84
N ALA A 72 10.33 -6.40 -5.64
CA ALA A 72 9.81 -5.54 -6.70
C ALA A 72 10.83 -4.47 -7.10
N ILE A 73 11.46 -3.84 -6.11
CA ILE A 73 12.51 -2.84 -6.33
C ILE A 73 13.69 -3.44 -7.11
N ALA A 74 14.21 -4.59 -6.68
CA ALA A 74 15.34 -5.27 -7.34
C ALA A 74 14.99 -5.71 -8.78
N ARG A 75 13.76 -6.18 -9.00
CA ARG A 75 13.27 -6.59 -10.33
C ARG A 75 13.15 -5.41 -11.29
N VAL A 76 12.58 -4.30 -10.84
CA VAL A 76 12.23 -3.17 -11.72
C VAL A 76 13.38 -2.20 -11.90
N ARG A 77 14.22 -2.04 -10.86
CA ARG A 77 15.26 -0.99 -10.76
C ARG A 77 14.71 0.40 -11.10
N PRO A 78 13.64 0.85 -10.41
CA PRO A 78 12.94 2.07 -10.79
C PRO A 78 13.77 3.31 -10.43
N ALA A 79 13.50 4.42 -11.13
CA ALA A 79 14.04 5.73 -10.78
C ALA A 79 13.32 6.36 -9.57
N ALA A 80 12.10 5.92 -9.27
CA ALA A 80 11.31 6.37 -8.13
C ALA A 80 10.35 5.27 -7.65
N VAL A 81 10.12 5.23 -6.34
CA VAL A 81 9.16 4.33 -5.70
C VAL A 81 8.13 5.14 -4.93
N ALA A 82 6.85 4.84 -5.11
CA ALA A 82 5.74 5.39 -4.35
C ALA A 82 5.04 4.26 -3.59
N VAL A 83 4.84 4.41 -2.28
CA VAL A 83 4.23 3.38 -1.43
C VAL A 83 3.15 3.96 -0.51
N ASP A 84 2.01 3.28 -0.39
CA ASP A 84 0.95 3.63 0.59
C ASP A 84 1.29 3.10 1.99
N MET A 85 2.42 3.59 2.52
CA MET A 85 2.93 3.23 3.84
C MET A 85 3.71 4.43 4.39
N PRO A 86 3.65 4.72 5.70
CA PRO A 86 4.39 5.81 6.32
C PRO A 86 5.89 5.67 6.08
N VAL A 87 6.53 6.78 5.75
CA VAL A 87 7.98 6.93 5.66
C VAL A 87 8.43 8.00 6.66
N GLY A 88 9.56 7.78 7.35
CA GLY A 88 10.04 8.71 8.37
C GLY A 88 9.19 8.67 9.65
N LEU A 89 9.15 7.51 10.31
CA LEU A 89 8.47 7.35 11.59
C LEU A 89 9.15 8.16 12.69
N VAL A 90 8.34 8.68 13.62
CA VAL A 90 8.73 9.51 14.77
C VAL A 90 8.10 8.97 16.06
N ASP A 91 8.65 9.36 17.21
CA ASP A 91 8.09 9.07 18.54
C ASP A 91 7.37 10.29 19.12
N GLU A 92 6.55 10.93 18.30
CA GLU A 92 5.77 12.12 18.64
C GLU A 92 4.28 11.87 18.38
N ALA A 93 3.41 12.72 18.94
CA ALA A 93 1.96 12.60 18.77
C ALA A 93 1.47 12.73 17.31
N GLY A 94 2.30 13.27 16.42
CA GLY A 94 1.98 13.37 14.99
C GLY A 94 3.20 13.67 14.14
N ARG A 95 3.05 13.48 12.83
CA ARG A 95 4.05 13.84 11.81
C ARG A 95 3.60 15.06 11.03
N ASP A 96 4.56 15.84 10.56
CA ASP A 96 4.30 16.95 9.63
C ASP A 96 3.60 16.47 8.35
N ALA A 97 4.01 15.30 7.83
CA ALA A 97 3.38 14.66 6.68
C ALA A 97 1.88 14.39 6.90
N ASP A 98 1.51 13.85 8.06
CA ASP A 98 0.12 13.56 8.42
C ASP A 98 -0.68 14.85 8.58
N THR A 99 -0.09 15.86 9.23
CA THR A 99 -0.71 17.17 9.43
C THR A 99 -0.98 17.86 8.09
N ALA A 100 0.00 17.86 7.18
CA ALA A 100 -0.16 18.39 5.83
C ALA A 100 -1.23 17.62 5.04
N ALA A 101 -1.22 16.29 5.12
CA ALA A 101 -2.22 15.45 4.46
C ALA A 101 -3.65 15.74 4.96
N ARG A 102 -3.84 15.90 6.28
CA ARG A 102 -5.14 16.24 6.87
C ARG A 102 -5.66 17.59 6.40
N ARG A 103 -4.78 18.59 6.25
CA ARG A 103 -5.13 19.93 5.72
C ARG A 103 -5.57 19.85 4.26
N LEU A 104 -4.83 19.14 3.42
CA LEU A 104 -5.14 18.95 2.00
C LEU A 104 -6.41 18.09 1.79
N LEU A 105 -6.73 17.21 2.73
CA LEU A 105 -7.94 16.40 2.74
C LEU A 105 -9.06 17.02 3.58
N ALA A 106 -9.25 18.34 3.53
CA ALA A 106 -10.40 18.99 4.17
C ALA A 106 -11.73 18.28 3.83
N GLY A 107 -12.56 18.04 4.85
CA GLY A 107 -13.79 17.23 4.75
C GLY A 107 -13.58 15.70 4.67
N ALA A 108 -12.33 15.24 4.67
CA ALA A 108 -11.92 13.84 4.67
C ALA A 108 -10.69 13.58 5.55
N ALA A 109 -10.32 14.48 6.46
CA ALA A 109 -9.09 14.37 7.26
C ALA A 109 -8.99 13.06 8.06
N SER A 110 -10.12 12.45 8.41
CA SER A 110 -10.18 11.15 9.10
C SER A 110 -9.72 9.96 8.25
N THR A 111 -9.52 10.13 6.94
CA THR A 111 -8.95 9.08 6.08
C THR A 111 -7.43 8.97 6.23
N VAL A 112 -6.78 10.00 6.78
CA VAL A 112 -5.36 9.94 7.15
C VAL A 112 -5.25 9.16 8.46
N PHE A 113 -4.67 7.97 8.41
CA PHE A 113 -4.41 7.19 9.61
C PHE A 113 -3.13 7.68 10.29
N THR A 114 -3.08 7.63 11.61
CA THR A 114 -1.84 7.89 12.36
C THR A 114 -1.05 6.58 12.46
N PRO A 115 0.21 6.54 11.99
CA PRO A 115 1.02 5.33 12.06
C PRO A 115 1.46 5.02 13.50
N PRO A 116 1.83 3.77 13.82
CA PRO A 116 2.51 3.46 15.07
C PRO A 116 3.82 4.25 15.18
N PRO A 117 4.21 4.67 16.40
CA PRO A 117 5.47 5.39 16.61
C PRO A 117 6.68 4.47 16.34
N ARG A 118 7.86 5.06 16.12
CA ARG A 118 9.09 4.34 15.81
C ARG A 118 9.42 3.29 16.86
N ALA A 119 9.29 3.61 18.15
CA ALA A 119 9.52 2.70 19.26
C ALA A 119 8.69 1.41 19.17
N VAL A 120 7.44 1.49 18.70
CA VAL A 120 6.60 0.29 18.51
C VAL A 120 7.12 -0.59 17.38
N ILE A 121 7.59 0.01 16.29
CA ILE A 121 8.13 -0.75 15.15
C ILE A 121 9.45 -1.43 15.52
N GLU A 122 10.32 -0.75 16.26
CA GLU A 122 11.59 -1.29 16.73
C GLU A 122 11.38 -2.44 17.73
N ALA A 123 10.56 -2.24 18.75
CA ALA A 123 10.22 -3.26 19.73
C ALA A 123 9.53 -4.49 19.08
N TRP A 124 8.67 -4.28 18.07
CA TRP A 124 8.08 -5.38 17.32
C TRP A 124 9.12 -6.18 16.55
N ARG A 125 10.07 -5.52 15.88
CA ARG A 125 11.16 -6.21 15.15
C ARG A 125 12.05 -7.04 16.09
N GLN A 126 12.25 -6.56 17.31
CA GLN A 126 13.03 -7.24 18.35
C GLN A 126 12.23 -8.37 19.03
N GLY A 127 10.93 -8.48 18.77
CA GLY A 127 10.05 -9.47 19.40
C GLY A 127 9.61 -9.11 20.81
N GLU A 128 9.85 -7.88 21.26
CA GLU A 128 9.47 -7.37 22.58
C GLU A 128 7.97 -7.00 22.64
N VAL A 129 7.41 -6.58 21.50
CA VAL A 129 5.99 -6.28 21.34
C VAL A 129 5.39 -7.28 20.36
N THR A 130 4.50 -8.14 20.84
CA THR A 130 3.90 -9.22 20.05
C THR A 130 2.38 -9.10 19.93
N SER A 131 1.77 -8.20 20.70
CA SER A 131 0.33 -7.98 20.72
C SER A 131 -0.06 -6.51 20.52
N HIS A 132 -1.30 -6.30 20.08
CA HIS A 132 -1.89 -4.96 19.96
C HIS A 132 -1.93 -4.21 21.30
N GLY A 133 -2.16 -4.93 22.40
CA GLY A 133 -2.20 -4.36 23.74
C GLY A 133 -0.86 -3.77 24.17
N GLU A 134 0.21 -4.54 24.02
CA GLU A 134 1.59 -4.10 24.28
C GLU A 134 1.98 -2.92 23.38
N ALA A 135 1.70 -3.01 22.08
CA ALA A 135 1.95 -1.93 21.14
C ALA A 135 1.23 -0.64 21.52
N SER A 136 -0.03 -0.76 21.96
CA SER A 136 -0.85 0.38 22.37
C SER A 136 -0.44 0.95 23.72
N ALA A 137 0.12 0.14 24.63
CA ALA A 137 0.67 0.62 25.89
C ALA A 137 1.97 1.38 25.65
N LEU A 138 2.89 0.81 24.86
CA LEU A 138 4.14 1.46 24.47
C LEU A 138 3.89 2.77 23.73
N ALA A 139 3.00 2.78 22.73
CA ALA A 139 2.65 4.01 22.01
C ALA A 139 2.10 5.11 22.92
N ARG A 140 1.27 4.76 23.92
CA ARG A 140 0.76 5.73 24.89
C ARG A 140 1.88 6.30 25.75
N ALA A 141 2.84 5.48 26.15
CA ALA A 141 3.98 5.93 26.94
C ALA A 141 4.84 6.95 26.19
N VAL A 142 5.03 6.77 24.87
CA VAL A 142 5.88 7.67 24.06
C VAL A 142 5.14 8.85 23.43
N THR A 143 3.88 8.70 23.04
CA THR A 143 3.13 9.72 22.28
C THR A 143 1.88 10.27 22.98
N GLY A 144 1.49 9.67 24.11
CA GLY A 144 0.21 9.96 24.78
C GLY A 144 -1.01 9.30 24.12
N THR A 145 -0.87 8.61 22.98
CA THR A 145 -1.98 7.95 22.27
C THR A 145 -1.67 6.49 21.92
N GLY A 146 -2.71 5.65 21.83
CA GLY A 146 -2.54 4.22 21.53
C GLY A 146 -2.53 3.92 20.03
N VAL A 147 -2.10 2.71 19.67
CA VAL A 147 -2.14 2.21 18.28
C VAL A 147 -3.55 1.69 17.98
N SER A 148 -4.12 2.07 16.82
CA SER A 148 -5.40 1.51 16.39
C SER A 148 -5.26 0.07 15.87
N GLN A 149 -6.32 -0.75 15.94
CA GLN A 149 -6.27 -2.11 15.39
C GLN A 149 -5.88 -2.16 13.90
N PRO A 150 -6.38 -1.27 13.01
CA PRO A 150 -5.91 -1.22 11.63
C PRO A 150 -4.42 -0.89 11.50
N ALA A 151 -3.92 0.08 12.27
CA ALA A 151 -2.50 0.43 12.26
C ALA A 151 -1.62 -0.73 12.75
N TRP A 152 -2.05 -1.44 13.79
CA TRP A 152 -1.37 -2.65 14.29
C TRP A 152 -1.24 -3.74 13.21
N ARG A 153 -2.31 -4.00 12.44
CA ARG A 153 -2.27 -4.97 11.34
C ARG A 153 -1.28 -4.60 10.24
N LEU A 154 -0.89 -3.33 10.13
CA LEU A 154 0.09 -2.85 9.16
C LEU A 154 1.53 -2.89 9.68
N VAL A 155 1.76 -3.09 10.99
CA VAL A 155 3.10 -3.07 11.60
C VAL A 155 4.13 -3.90 10.82
N PRO A 156 3.85 -5.15 10.38
CA PRO A 156 4.84 -5.91 9.62
C PRO A 156 5.26 -5.23 8.30
N LYS A 157 4.32 -4.59 7.60
CA LYS A 157 4.58 -3.88 6.34
C LYS A 157 5.24 -2.52 6.57
N ILE A 158 4.85 -1.82 7.64
CA ILE A 158 5.48 -0.56 8.05
C ILE A 158 6.95 -0.84 8.41
N ALA A 159 7.21 -1.90 9.18
CA ALA A 159 8.56 -2.34 9.51
C ALA A 159 9.37 -2.65 8.25
N GLU A 160 8.80 -3.34 7.27
CA GLU A 160 9.50 -3.60 6.01
C GLU A 160 9.88 -2.31 5.26
N ILE A 161 8.95 -1.35 5.15
CA ILE A 161 9.19 -0.08 4.45
C ILE A 161 10.18 0.82 5.21
N ASP A 162 10.08 0.90 6.53
CA ASP A 162 11.03 1.67 7.35
C ASP A 162 12.47 1.17 7.18
N GLN A 163 12.67 -0.15 7.08
CA GLN A 163 14.00 -0.73 6.81
C GLN A 163 14.47 -0.39 5.38
N LEU A 164 13.58 -0.47 4.40
CA LEU A 164 13.92 -0.14 3.01
C LEU A 164 14.26 1.34 2.84
N ALA A 165 13.49 2.23 3.46
CA ALA A 165 13.71 3.68 3.39
C ALA A 165 15.11 4.07 3.88
N ALA A 166 15.61 3.42 4.95
CA ALA A 166 16.96 3.65 5.46
C ALA A 166 18.06 3.31 4.43
N GLY A 167 17.85 2.31 3.57
CA GLY A 167 18.82 1.90 2.54
C GLY A 167 18.63 2.55 1.16
N TRP A 168 17.43 3.06 0.85
CA TRP A 168 17.07 3.61 -0.46
C TRP A 168 17.06 5.14 -0.53
N GLY A 169 17.17 5.82 0.61
CA GLY A 169 17.20 7.28 0.69
C GLY A 169 16.01 7.95 0.00
N ASN A 170 16.28 9.04 -0.73
CA ASN A 170 15.26 9.92 -1.32
C ASN A 170 14.45 9.32 -2.50
N GLY A 171 14.74 8.08 -2.90
CA GLY A 171 14.05 7.40 -4.01
C GLY A 171 12.69 6.80 -3.63
N LEU A 172 12.47 6.52 -2.34
CA LEU A 172 11.23 5.94 -1.81
C LEU A 172 10.37 7.05 -1.20
N ARG A 173 9.13 7.17 -1.68
CA ARG A 173 8.19 8.22 -1.27
C ARG A 173 6.90 7.62 -0.72
N GLU A 174 6.44 8.16 0.40
CA GLU A 174 5.09 7.94 0.90
C GLU A 174 4.07 8.53 -0.10
N CYS A 175 3.05 7.76 -0.45
CA CYS A 175 1.98 8.16 -1.36
C CYS A 175 0.63 7.81 -0.73
N HIS A 176 -0.21 8.81 -0.48
CA HIS A 176 -1.55 8.59 0.06
C HIS A 176 -2.58 8.57 -1.09
N PRO A 177 -3.28 7.45 -1.36
CA PRO A 177 -4.18 7.33 -2.51
C PRO A 177 -5.29 8.39 -2.56
N GLU A 178 -5.91 8.71 -1.42
CA GLU A 178 -6.92 9.77 -1.35
C GLU A 178 -6.37 11.16 -1.68
N LEU A 179 -5.10 11.48 -1.36
CA LEU A 179 -4.46 12.73 -1.81
C LEU A 179 -4.20 12.71 -3.31
N ALA A 180 -3.69 11.59 -3.84
CA ALA A 180 -3.44 11.45 -5.27
C ALA A 180 -4.73 11.65 -6.08
N PHE A 181 -5.83 11.02 -5.67
CA PHE A 181 -7.12 11.23 -6.32
C PHE A 181 -7.66 12.65 -6.14
N ARG A 182 -7.49 13.25 -4.96
CA ARG A 182 -7.87 14.65 -4.72
C ARG A 182 -7.14 15.61 -5.67
N GLN A 183 -5.87 15.32 -5.98
CA GLN A 183 -5.10 16.10 -6.94
C GLN A 183 -5.58 15.89 -8.38
N LEU A 184 -5.84 14.64 -8.77
CA LEU A 184 -6.35 14.30 -10.11
C LEU A 184 -7.73 14.89 -10.41
N THR A 185 -8.54 15.14 -9.37
CA THR A 185 -9.86 15.76 -9.50
C THR A 185 -9.84 17.29 -9.32
N GLY A 186 -8.67 17.92 -9.21
CA GLY A 186 -8.57 19.36 -9.01
C GLY A 186 -9.10 19.85 -7.65
N GLY A 187 -9.18 18.97 -6.64
CA GLY A 187 -9.64 19.32 -5.29
C GLY A 187 -10.99 18.71 -4.90
N ASP A 188 -11.69 18.06 -5.84
CA ASP A 188 -12.99 17.47 -5.56
C ASP A 188 -12.89 16.16 -4.78
N ARG A 189 -13.84 15.96 -3.87
CA ARG A 189 -13.95 14.71 -3.12
C ARG A 189 -14.67 13.65 -3.96
N LEU A 190 -14.04 12.49 -4.09
CA LEU A 190 -14.68 11.33 -4.72
C LEU A 190 -15.68 10.64 -3.77
N PRO A 191 -16.71 9.98 -4.32
CA PRO A 191 -17.56 9.07 -3.55
C PRO A 191 -16.75 7.99 -2.83
N ARG A 192 -17.38 7.35 -1.84
CA ARG A 192 -16.75 6.29 -1.02
C ARG A 192 -16.10 5.23 -1.92
N LYS A 193 -14.87 4.82 -1.58
CA LYS A 193 -14.08 3.89 -2.42
C LYS A 193 -14.74 2.53 -2.71
N ARG A 194 -15.74 2.13 -1.92
CA ARG A 194 -16.48 0.87 -2.07
C ARG A 194 -17.83 1.04 -2.78
N SER A 195 -18.28 2.26 -3.07
CA SER A 195 -19.47 2.44 -3.90
C SER A 195 -19.14 2.22 -5.36
N TRP A 196 -20.11 1.76 -6.14
CA TRP A 196 -19.95 1.58 -7.58
C TRP A 196 -19.48 2.88 -8.27
N ASP A 197 -20.12 4.02 -7.97
CA ASP A 197 -19.72 5.34 -8.49
C ASP A 197 -18.28 5.70 -8.09
N GLY A 198 -17.90 5.45 -6.84
CA GLY A 198 -16.55 5.73 -6.35
C GLY A 198 -15.47 4.87 -7.02
N VAL A 199 -15.77 3.62 -7.36
CA VAL A 199 -14.88 2.73 -8.12
C VAL A 199 -14.76 3.19 -9.57
N MET A 200 -15.89 3.48 -10.23
CA MET A 200 -15.90 3.86 -11.64
C MET A 200 -15.15 5.18 -11.89
N ARG A 201 -15.37 6.20 -11.05
CA ARG A 201 -14.64 7.48 -11.17
C ARG A 201 -13.14 7.32 -10.97
N ARG A 202 -12.71 6.52 -9.99
CA ARG A 202 -11.27 6.25 -9.77
C ARG A 202 -10.64 5.54 -10.97
N ARG A 203 -11.36 4.58 -11.59
CA ARG A 203 -10.88 3.91 -12.80
C ARG A 203 -10.76 4.86 -13.98
N ALA A 204 -11.73 5.76 -14.17
CA ALA A 204 -11.69 6.75 -15.24
C ALA A 204 -10.51 7.73 -15.09
N LEU A 205 -10.15 8.12 -13.87
CA LEU A 205 -8.99 8.99 -13.59
C LEU A 205 -7.63 8.32 -13.83
N LEU A 206 -7.58 6.99 -13.90
CA LEU A 206 -6.37 6.20 -14.10
C LEU A 206 -6.26 5.63 -15.52
N ALA A 207 -7.21 5.94 -16.40
CA ALA A 207 -7.32 5.40 -17.76
C ALA A 207 -6.53 6.20 -18.79
#